data_AF-A0A559JL76-F1
#
_entry.id   AF-A0A559JL76-F1
#
_cell.length_a   1.000
_cell.length_b   1.000
_cell.length_c   1.000
_cell.angle_alpha   90.00
_cell.angle_beta   90.00
_cell.angle_gamma   90.00
#
_symmetry.space_group_name_H-M   'P 1'
#
loop_
_entity.id
_entity.type
_entity.pdbx_description
1 polymer ?
#
loop_
_entity_poly.entity_id
_entity_poly.type
_entity_poly.pdbx_seq_one_letter_code
_entity_poly.pdbx_strand_id
1 'polypeptide(L)'
;MNEQLEGAVAVAQPAIKPEPKTLAIRILVIVALILAITSCGAAAILYVKSNELAETNDAQGALIAEQAKKIEGLSAKISKYDKQISEISAIKNLAKNHTTTLNLMAMQHLIEGGVVTDDFTVEKLHLISEDNEKLLVNIDIGMQPSMKALYVGRGTFNLSDRELRAKSQTLIAAVKELYGPSESYLPKWDDNNVYVTIKNYEIGDTTSGTFKLAGEK
;
A
#
# COMPACT_ATOMS: atom_id res chain seq x y z
N MET A 1 66.51 35.04 130.97
CA MET A 1 65.79 33.98 131.69
C MET A 1 64.39 33.93 131.14
N ASN A 2 63.85 32.93 130.48
CA ASN A 2 64.18 31.58 129.95
C ASN A 2 63.10 31.38 128.85
N GLU A 3 63.14 30.56 127.81
CA GLU A 3 64.01 29.52 127.27
C GLU A 3 63.56 29.31 125.81
N GLN A 4 64.43 28.74 124.98
CA GLN A 4 64.24 28.46 123.56
C GLN A 4 63.40 27.19 123.30
N LEU A 5 62.89 27.06 122.06
CA LEU A 5 63.07 25.94 121.08
C LEU A 5 61.93 26.02 120.03
N GLU A 6 62.18 26.52 118.81
CA GLU A 6 62.54 25.81 117.55
C GLU A 6 61.49 24.81 116.99
N GLY A 7 61.13 24.99 115.70
CA GLY A 7 60.25 24.05 114.96
C GLY A 7 59.72 24.49 113.57
N ALA A 8 60.63 24.81 112.64
CA ALA A 8 60.69 24.60 111.18
C ALA A 8 59.45 24.39 110.21
N VAL A 9 59.56 25.05 109.02
CA VAL A 9 59.07 24.74 107.61
C VAL A 9 57.54 24.71 107.33
N ALA A 10 56.93 25.14 106.21
CA ALA A 10 57.34 25.35 104.81
C ALA A 10 56.37 26.25 103.99
N VAL A 11 56.90 26.76 102.87
CA VAL A 11 56.31 27.62 101.81
C VAL A 11 55.47 26.82 100.79
N ALA A 12 54.39 27.40 100.24
CA ALA A 12 54.02 27.29 98.80
C ALA A 12 52.73 28.06 98.40
N GLN A 13 52.85 28.95 97.41
CA GLN A 13 51.86 29.26 96.36
C GLN A 13 52.60 29.10 95.01
N PRO A 14 51.96 29.05 93.82
CA PRO A 14 50.56 28.81 93.42
C PRO A 14 50.46 27.75 92.27
N ALA A 15 49.28 27.42 91.74
CA ALA A 15 49.18 26.70 90.46
C ALA A 15 47.95 27.07 89.62
N ILE A 16 48.19 27.86 88.57
CA ILE A 16 47.31 28.05 87.41
C ILE A 16 47.39 26.76 86.57
N LYS A 17 46.26 26.09 86.32
CA LYS A 17 46.18 24.90 85.46
C LYS A 17 45.87 25.32 84.01
N PRO A 18 46.65 24.90 83.00
CA PRO A 18 46.32 25.13 81.58
C PRO A 18 45.26 24.13 81.04
N GLU A 19 44.53 24.60 80.02
CA GLU A 19 43.36 24.03 79.31
C GLU A 19 43.55 22.64 78.64
N PRO A 20 42.44 21.89 78.35
CA PRO A 20 42.48 20.56 77.75
C PRO A 20 42.59 20.59 76.20
N LYS A 21 43.67 21.16 75.64
CA LYS A 21 43.84 21.24 74.17
C LYS A 21 44.24 19.92 73.50
N THR A 22 44.79 18.95 74.23
CA THR A 22 45.36 17.71 73.65
C THR A 22 44.33 16.60 73.37
N LEU A 23 43.22 16.55 74.12
CA LEU A 23 42.19 15.52 73.94
C LEU A 23 41.31 15.80 72.71
N ALA A 24 40.91 17.06 72.52
CA ALA A 24 40.13 17.49 71.37
C ALA A 24 40.87 17.28 70.04
N ILE A 25 42.18 17.54 70.01
CA ILE A 25 43.03 17.30 68.82
C ILE A 25 43.11 15.81 68.48
N ARG A 26 43.25 14.91 69.46
CA ARG A 26 43.28 13.45 69.23
C ARG A 26 41.96 12.93 68.68
N ILE A 27 40.83 13.39 69.21
CA ILE A 27 39.50 13.04 68.70
C ILE A 27 39.33 13.53 67.26
N LEU A 28 39.75 14.76 66.96
CA LEU A 28 39.74 15.31 65.59
C LEU A 28 40.57 14.48 64.61
N VAL A 29 41.77 14.05 65.02
CA VAL A 29 42.63 13.18 64.18
C VAL A 29 41.96 11.83 63.93
N ILE A 30 41.36 11.19 64.94
CA ILE A 30 40.66 9.91 64.77
C ILE A 30 39.46 10.06 63.83
N VAL A 31 38.65 11.11 64.01
CA VAL A 31 37.50 11.40 63.14
C VAL A 31 37.96 11.68 61.71
N ALA A 32 39.03 12.45 61.51
CA ALA A 32 39.61 12.71 60.20
C ALA A 32 40.14 11.43 59.53
N LEU A 33 40.72 10.51 60.29
CA LEU A 33 41.24 9.24 59.78
C LEU A 33 40.11 8.29 59.38
N ILE A 34 39.02 8.24 60.16
CA ILE A 34 37.81 7.49 59.82
C ILE A 34 37.15 8.07 58.56
N LEU A 35 37.04 9.40 58.46
CA LEU A 35 36.51 10.08 57.27
C LEU A 35 37.38 9.84 56.03
N ALA A 36 38.70 9.84 56.19
CA ALA A 36 39.62 9.53 55.10
C ALA A 36 39.41 8.09 54.60
N ILE A 37 39.36 7.10 55.51
CA ILE A 37 39.16 5.69 55.16
C ILE A 37 37.81 5.48 54.45
N THR A 38 36.72 6.06 54.97
CA THR A 38 35.39 5.92 54.35
C THR A 38 35.34 6.61 52.99
N SER A 39 35.99 7.76 52.83
CA SER A 39 36.08 8.45 51.53
C SER A 39 36.88 7.66 50.49
N CYS A 40 38.01 7.06 50.87
CA CYS A 40 38.80 6.20 49.99
C CYS A 40 38.05 4.93 49.62
N GLY A 41 37.34 4.30 50.57
CA GLY A 41 36.49 3.14 50.30
C GLY A 41 35.35 3.45 49.32
N ALA A 42 34.68 4.59 49.51
CA ALA A 42 33.64 5.05 48.59
C ALA A 42 34.19 5.35 47.19
N ALA A 43 35.35 6.01 47.10
CA ALA A 43 36.01 6.29 45.83
C ALA A 43 36.41 5.02 45.07
N ALA A 44 36.92 4.01 45.78
CA ALA A 44 37.26 2.72 45.18
C ALA A 44 36.02 1.98 44.63
N ILE A 45 34.91 1.96 45.39
CA ILE A 45 33.64 1.36 44.95
C ILE A 45 33.08 2.09 43.73
N LEU A 46 33.12 3.42 43.73
CA LEU A 46 32.68 4.23 42.59
C LEU A 46 33.53 3.97 41.35
N TYR A 47 34.85 3.82 41.51
CA TYR A 47 35.76 3.51 40.41
C TYR A 47 35.45 2.13 39.79
N VAL A 48 35.26 1.10 40.61
CA VAL A 48 34.91 -0.25 40.13
C VAL A 48 33.57 -0.23 39.39
N LYS A 49 32.53 0.38 39.98
CA LYS A 49 31.22 0.51 39.32
C LYS A 49 31.28 1.33 38.04
N SER A 50 32.13 2.35 37.98
CA SER A 50 32.33 3.16 36.77
C SER A 50 32.93 2.32 35.64
N ASN A 51 33.88 1.43 35.94
CA ASN A 51 34.46 0.54 34.93
C ASN A 51 33.46 -0.53 34.47
N GLU A 52 32.70 -1.13 35.38
CA GLU A 52 31.63 -2.08 35.02
C GLU A 52 30.55 -1.44 34.12
N LEU A 53 30.19 -0.18 34.41
CA LEU A 53 29.28 0.60 33.58
C LEU A 53 29.87 0.89 32.20
N ALA A 54 31.16 1.23 32.12
CA ALA A 54 31.84 1.48 30.85
C ALA A 54 31.85 0.20 29.97
N GLU A 55 32.22 -0.95 30.53
CA GLU A 55 32.20 -2.23 29.81
C GLU A 55 30.78 -2.61 29.35
N THR A 56 29.78 -2.42 30.20
CA THR A 56 28.38 -2.69 29.85
C THR A 56 27.90 -1.76 28.73
N ASN A 57 28.30 -0.48 28.78
CA ASN A 57 27.94 0.52 27.77
C ASN A 57 28.58 0.20 26.41
N ASP A 58 29.84 -0.23 26.39
CA ASP A 58 30.53 -0.67 25.17
C ASP A 58 29.87 -1.92 24.57
N ALA A 59 29.50 -2.89 25.41
CA ALA A 59 28.78 -4.10 24.99
C ALA A 59 27.40 -3.76 24.40
N GLN A 60 26.66 -2.83 25.02
CA GLN A 60 25.39 -2.34 24.49
C GLN A 60 25.58 -1.61 23.16
N GLY A 61 26.63 -0.79 23.02
CA GLY A 61 26.98 -0.12 21.77
C GLY A 61 27.24 -1.11 20.63
N ALA A 62 27.95 -2.21 20.91
CA ALA A 62 28.19 -3.26 19.93
C ALA A 62 26.90 -3.97 19.48
N LEU A 63 25.99 -4.27 20.42
CA LEU A 63 24.69 -4.88 20.11
C LEU A 63 23.80 -3.94 19.29
N ILE A 64 23.78 -2.64 19.61
CA ILE A 64 23.04 -1.63 18.84
C ILE A 64 23.58 -1.56 17.41
N ALA A 65 24.90 -1.55 17.23
CA ALA A 65 25.52 -1.53 15.91
C ALA A 65 25.19 -2.80 15.08
N GLU A 66 25.15 -3.97 15.72
CA GLU A 66 24.75 -5.21 15.06
C GLU A 66 23.26 -5.19 14.65
N GLN A 67 22.39 -4.71 15.55
CA GLN A 67 20.96 -4.57 15.26
C GLN A 67 20.70 -3.57 14.13
N ALA A 68 21.42 -2.44 14.11
CA ALA A 68 21.35 -1.46 13.03
C ALA A 68 21.67 -2.09 11.67
N LYS A 69 22.72 -2.90 11.58
CA LYS A 69 23.06 -3.66 10.36
C LYS A 69 21.96 -4.65 9.95
N LYS A 70 21.35 -5.35 10.91
CA LYS A 70 20.22 -6.25 10.63
C LYS A 70 19.00 -5.49 10.12
N ILE A 71 18.68 -4.33 10.71
CA ILE A 71 17.58 -3.46 10.28
C ILE A 71 17.83 -2.96 8.86
N GLU A 72 19.03 -2.49 8.54
CA GLU A 72 19.41 -2.05 7.20
C GLU A 72 19.26 -3.18 6.17
N GLY A 73 19.75 -4.37 6.49
CA GLY A 73 19.61 -5.55 5.64
C GLY A 73 18.15 -5.99 5.41
N LEU A 74 17.31 -5.87 6.43
CA LEU A 74 15.86 -6.14 6.31
C LEU A 74 15.16 -5.07 5.48
N SER A 75 15.50 -3.80 5.68
CA SER A 75 14.95 -2.68 4.90
C SER A 75 15.25 -2.83 3.40
N ALA A 76 16.48 -3.22 3.05
CA ALA A 76 16.85 -3.50 1.66
C ALA A 76 16.05 -4.68 1.06
N LYS A 77 15.79 -5.74 1.84
CA LYS A 77 14.95 -6.86 1.40
C LYS A 77 13.50 -6.45 1.19
N ILE A 78 12.94 -5.64 2.08
CA ILE A 78 11.56 -5.12 1.95
C ILE A 78 11.43 -4.31 0.67
N SER A 79 12.33 -3.35 0.42
CA SER A 79 12.33 -2.55 -0.81
C SER A 79 12.40 -3.42 -2.08
N LYS A 80 13.20 -4.50 -2.05
CA LYS A 80 13.26 -5.46 -3.16
C LYS A 80 11.92 -6.18 -3.35
N TYR A 81 11.27 -6.64 -2.28
CA TYR A 81 9.98 -7.33 -2.38
C TYR A 81 8.86 -6.39 -2.82
N ASP A 82 8.84 -5.14 -2.36
CA ASP A 82 7.86 -4.14 -2.81
C ASP A 82 7.96 -3.92 -4.33
N LYS A 83 9.19 -3.82 -4.86
CA LYS A 83 9.42 -3.74 -6.30
C LYS A 83 8.90 -4.98 -7.04
N GLN A 84 9.21 -6.18 -6.54
CA GLN A 84 8.73 -7.42 -7.16
C GLN A 84 7.20 -7.54 -7.12
N ILE A 85 6.55 -7.12 -6.02
CA ILE A 85 5.10 -7.10 -5.90
C ILE A 85 4.48 -6.15 -6.93
N SER A 86 5.07 -4.96 -7.11
CA SER A 86 4.63 -4.00 -8.14
C SER A 86 4.74 -4.59 -9.55
N GLU A 87 5.86 -5.22 -9.87
CA GLU A 87 6.07 -5.90 -11.16
C GLU A 87 5.07 -7.05 -11.38
N ILE A 88 4.84 -7.87 -10.35
CA ILE A 88 3.84 -8.97 -10.40
C ILE A 88 2.43 -8.41 -10.62
N SER A 89 2.07 -7.32 -9.95
CA SER A 89 0.77 -6.66 -10.14
C SER A 89 0.59 -6.16 -11.57
N ALA A 90 1.62 -5.54 -12.15
CA ALA A 90 1.61 -5.10 -13.55
C ALA A 90 1.44 -6.28 -14.52
N ILE A 91 2.17 -7.38 -14.31
CA ILE A 91 2.05 -8.60 -15.12
C ILE A 91 0.65 -9.20 -15.00
N LYS A 92 0.08 -9.25 -13.79
CA LYS A 92 -1.28 -9.77 -13.56
C LYS A 92 -2.33 -8.95 -14.32
N ASN A 93 -2.21 -7.62 -14.29
CA ASN A 93 -3.12 -6.74 -15.03
C ASN A 93 -2.97 -6.92 -16.55
N LEU A 94 -1.73 -7.02 -17.05
CA LEU A 94 -1.47 -7.30 -18.46
C LEU A 94 -2.07 -8.65 -18.89
N ALA A 95 -1.89 -9.70 -18.09
CA ALA A 95 -2.45 -11.01 -18.35
C ALA A 95 -3.98 -10.97 -18.38
N LYS A 96 -4.63 -10.29 -17.43
CA LYS A 96 -6.09 -10.07 -17.43
C LYS A 96 -6.54 -9.41 -18.74
N ASN A 97 -5.91 -8.31 -19.13
CA ASN A 97 -6.27 -7.57 -20.35
C ASN A 97 -6.09 -8.40 -21.62
N HIS A 98 -5.00 -9.19 -21.71
CA HIS A 98 -4.78 -10.11 -22.83
C HIS A 98 -5.83 -11.21 -22.88
N THR A 99 -6.16 -11.84 -21.75
CA THR A 99 -7.21 -12.87 -21.71
C THR A 99 -8.56 -12.30 -22.14
N THR A 100 -8.94 -11.12 -21.62
CA THR A 100 -10.18 -10.44 -22.05
C THR A 100 -10.16 -10.18 -23.56
N THR A 101 -9.07 -9.63 -24.10
CA THR A 101 -8.96 -9.33 -25.55
C THR A 101 -9.07 -10.60 -26.40
N LEU A 102 -8.40 -11.68 -26.02
CA LEU A 102 -8.46 -12.96 -26.75
C LEU A 102 -9.87 -13.56 -26.74
N ASN A 103 -10.56 -13.49 -25.61
CA ASN A 103 -11.93 -13.99 -25.51
C ASN A 103 -12.90 -13.15 -26.36
N LEU A 104 -12.76 -11.82 -26.35
CA LEU A 104 -13.53 -10.95 -27.23
C LEU A 104 -13.28 -11.28 -28.70
N MET A 105 -12.03 -11.46 -29.12
CA MET A 105 -11.68 -11.88 -30.49
C MET A 105 -12.28 -13.23 -30.87
N ALA A 106 -12.25 -14.21 -29.96
CA ALA A 106 -12.87 -15.51 -30.19
C ALA A 106 -14.40 -15.39 -30.37
N MET A 107 -15.06 -14.56 -29.55
CA MET A 107 -16.49 -14.29 -29.67
C MET A 107 -16.84 -13.56 -30.96
N GLN A 108 -16.06 -12.54 -31.33
CA GLN A 108 -16.20 -11.84 -32.61
C GLN A 108 -16.16 -12.83 -33.76
N HIS A 109 -15.12 -13.68 -33.81
CA HIS A 109 -14.98 -14.66 -34.89
C HIS A 109 -16.12 -15.69 -34.94
N LEU A 110 -16.64 -16.10 -33.77
CA LEU A 110 -17.77 -17.05 -33.70
C LEU A 110 -19.09 -16.42 -34.16
N ILE A 111 -19.30 -15.14 -33.87
CA ILE A 111 -20.53 -14.40 -34.21
C ILE A 111 -20.52 -13.96 -35.68
N GLU A 112 -19.36 -13.55 -36.20
CA GLU A 112 -19.15 -13.16 -37.60
C GLU A 112 -19.50 -14.31 -38.54
N GLY A 113 -20.52 -14.11 -39.39
CA GLY A 113 -21.09 -15.14 -40.26
C GLY A 113 -21.92 -16.21 -39.56
N GLY A 114 -21.81 -16.34 -38.23
CA GLY A 114 -22.57 -17.29 -37.41
C GLY A 114 -23.95 -16.78 -37.02
N VAL A 115 -24.10 -15.46 -36.78
CA VAL A 115 -25.41 -14.86 -36.50
C VAL A 115 -26.10 -14.48 -37.79
N VAL A 116 -27.25 -15.12 -38.00
CA VAL A 116 -28.11 -14.94 -39.16
C VAL A 116 -29.55 -14.79 -38.69
N THR A 117 -30.21 -13.73 -39.14
CA THR A 117 -31.66 -13.56 -39.07
C THR A 117 -32.27 -13.68 -40.46
N ASP A 118 -33.59 -13.64 -40.56
CA ASP A 118 -34.31 -13.66 -41.84
C ASP A 118 -33.95 -12.47 -42.76
N ASP A 119 -33.40 -11.40 -42.18
CA ASP A 119 -33.15 -10.13 -42.85
C ASP A 119 -31.65 -9.82 -43.00
N PHE A 120 -30.87 -10.14 -41.97
CA PHE A 120 -29.49 -9.71 -41.87
C PHE A 120 -28.56 -10.85 -41.44
N THR A 121 -27.28 -10.70 -41.77
CA THR A 121 -26.19 -11.50 -41.24
C THR A 121 -25.21 -10.59 -40.55
N VAL A 122 -24.49 -11.06 -39.55
CA VAL A 122 -23.34 -10.29 -39.03
C VAL A 122 -22.16 -10.53 -39.96
N GLU A 123 -21.70 -9.50 -40.66
CA GLU A 123 -20.50 -9.57 -41.51
C GLU A 123 -19.24 -9.30 -40.69
N LYS A 124 -19.27 -8.29 -39.81
CA LYS A 124 -18.18 -7.98 -38.88
C LYS A 124 -18.74 -7.58 -37.53
N LEU A 125 -18.03 -7.94 -36.47
CA LEU A 125 -18.33 -7.55 -35.11
C LEU A 125 -17.10 -6.95 -34.45
N HIS A 126 -17.22 -5.75 -33.91
CA HIS A 126 -16.21 -5.13 -33.08
C HIS A 126 -16.69 -5.06 -31.63
N LEU A 127 -16.04 -5.85 -30.76
CA LEU A 127 -16.27 -5.86 -29.33
C LEU A 127 -15.09 -5.17 -28.64
N ILE A 128 -15.35 -4.04 -27.99
CA ILE A 128 -14.30 -3.23 -27.36
C ILE A 128 -14.62 -3.07 -25.87
N SER A 129 -13.67 -3.46 -25.02
CA SER A 129 -13.77 -3.19 -23.58
C SER A 129 -13.43 -1.72 -23.32
N GLU A 130 -14.34 -1.02 -22.66
CA GLU A 130 -14.10 0.32 -22.12
C GLU A 130 -13.59 0.25 -20.67
N ASP A 131 -12.99 1.35 -20.19
CA ASP A 131 -12.35 1.45 -18.86
C ASP A 131 -13.31 1.22 -17.68
N ASN A 132 -14.62 1.32 -17.91
CA ASN A 132 -15.69 1.13 -16.92
C ASN A 132 -16.25 -0.31 -16.89
N GLU A 133 -15.51 -1.28 -17.46
CA GLU A 133 -15.94 -2.67 -17.67
C GLU A 133 -17.19 -2.81 -18.54
N LYS A 134 -17.55 -1.78 -19.31
CA LYS A 134 -18.63 -1.86 -20.28
C LYS A 134 -18.11 -2.23 -21.65
N LEU A 135 -19.00 -2.82 -22.44
CA LEU A 135 -18.73 -3.22 -23.80
C LEU A 135 -19.28 -2.19 -24.78
N LEU A 136 -18.42 -1.71 -25.67
CA LEU A 136 -18.83 -1.03 -26.89
C LEU A 136 -18.92 -2.08 -28.01
N VAL A 137 -20.05 -2.08 -28.71
CA VAL A 137 -20.40 -3.08 -29.72
C VAL A 137 -20.67 -2.38 -31.05
N ASN A 138 -19.86 -2.67 -32.08
CA ASN A 138 -20.17 -2.27 -33.45
C ASN A 138 -20.46 -3.51 -34.30
N ILE A 139 -21.65 -3.54 -34.89
CA ILE A 139 -22.12 -4.64 -35.72
C ILE A 139 -22.19 -4.11 -37.16
N ASP A 140 -21.35 -4.63 -38.07
CA ASP A 140 -21.52 -4.41 -39.50
C ASP A 140 -22.28 -5.59 -40.09
N ILE A 141 -23.38 -5.28 -40.77
CA ILE A 141 -24.36 -6.27 -41.18
C ILE A 141 -24.30 -6.51 -42.69
N GLY A 142 -24.45 -7.78 -43.05
CA GLY A 142 -24.79 -8.21 -44.40
C GLY A 142 -26.31 -8.35 -44.56
N MET A 143 -26.74 -8.45 -45.81
CA MET A 143 -28.15 -8.56 -46.16
C MET A 143 -28.50 -9.96 -46.66
N GLN A 144 -29.60 -10.50 -46.17
CA GLN A 144 -30.28 -11.62 -46.82
C GLN A 144 -30.86 -11.22 -48.18
N PRO A 145 -31.14 -12.17 -49.09
CA PRO A 145 -31.65 -11.87 -50.44
C PRO A 145 -32.89 -10.97 -50.47
N SER A 146 -33.81 -11.14 -49.51
CA SER A 146 -35.02 -10.32 -49.35
C SER A 146 -34.68 -8.85 -49.12
N MET A 147 -33.72 -8.57 -48.24
CA MET A 147 -33.30 -7.21 -47.86
C MET A 147 -32.46 -6.52 -48.93
N LYS A 148 -31.73 -7.27 -49.76
CA LYS A 148 -30.94 -6.70 -50.86
C LYS A 148 -31.78 -5.88 -51.84
N ALA A 149 -33.01 -6.32 -52.12
CA ALA A 149 -33.91 -5.60 -53.02
C ALA A 149 -34.45 -4.29 -52.43
N LEU A 150 -34.42 -4.16 -51.10
CA LEU A 150 -34.93 -3.00 -50.37
C LEU A 150 -33.83 -1.99 -50.04
N TYR A 151 -32.56 -2.35 -50.16
CA TYR A 151 -31.44 -1.47 -49.84
C TYR A 151 -31.21 -0.45 -50.96
N VAL A 152 -31.31 0.84 -50.62
CA VAL A 152 -31.12 1.94 -51.57
C VAL A 152 -29.70 2.51 -51.54
N GLY A 153 -28.86 2.06 -50.61
CA GLY A 153 -27.48 2.52 -50.45
C GLY A 153 -27.28 3.38 -49.21
N ARG A 154 -26.01 3.51 -48.79
CA ARG A 154 -25.55 4.42 -47.72
C ARG A 154 -26.31 4.29 -46.38
N GLY A 155 -26.62 3.06 -45.99
CA GLY A 155 -27.32 2.78 -44.73
C GLY A 155 -28.85 2.89 -44.82
N THR A 156 -29.39 3.28 -45.99
CA THR A 156 -30.83 3.49 -46.17
C THR A 156 -31.51 2.29 -46.82
N PHE A 157 -32.75 2.03 -46.38
CA PHE A 157 -33.64 1.01 -46.92
C PHE A 157 -34.98 1.62 -47.32
N ASN A 158 -35.62 1.07 -48.35
CA ASN A 158 -37.02 1.32 -48.69
C ASN A 158 -37.94 0.50 -47.78
N LEU A 159 -37.89 0.82 -46.50
CA LEU A 159 -38.67 0.22 -45.40
C LEU A 159 -39.19 1.35 -44.51
N SER A 160 -40.24 1.09 -43.74
CA SER A 160 -40.60 2.01 -42.68
C SER A 160 -39.56 2.00 -41.56
N ASP A 161 -39.38 3.14 -40.88
CA ASP A 161 -38.46 3.26 -39.74
C ASP A 161 -38.79 2.25 -38.62
N ARG A 162 -40.08 1.94 -38.44
CA ARG A 162 -40.54 0.92 -37.49
C ARG A 162 -40.03 -0.47 -37.87
N GLU A 163 -40.12 -0.85 -39.13
CA GLU A 163 -39.66 -2.16 -39.60
C GLU A 163 -38.14 -2.28 -39.53
N LEU A 164 -37.39 -1.27 -40.00
CA LEU A 164 -35.93 -1.30 -39.97
C LEU A 164 -35.40 -1.37 -38.53
N ARG A 165 -36.00 -0.61 -37.61
CA ARG A 165 -35.69 -0.69 -36.17
C ARG A 165 -35.95 -2.07 -35.60
N ALA A 166 -37.14 -2.65 -35.85
CA ALA A 166 -37.48 -3.97 -35.34
C ALA A 166 -36.49 -5.04 -35.83
N LYS A 167 -36.17 -5.03 -37.13
CA LYS A 167 -35.20 -5.97 -37.72
C LYS A 167 -33.79 -5.80 -37.15
N SER A 168 -33.35 -4.55 -36.94
CA SER A 168 -32.05 -4.25 -36.32
C SER A 168 -32.00 -4.73 -34.86
N GLN A 169 -33.07 -4.50 -34.10
CA GLN A 169 -33.19 -4.97 -32.71
C GLN A 169 -33.19 -6.50 -32.60
N THR A 170 -33.85 -7.21 -33.52
CA THR A 170 -33.80 -8.68 -33.58
C THR A 170 -32.36 -9.17 -33.79
N LEU A 171 -31.60 -8.52 -34.68
CA LEU A 171 -30.19 -8.86 -34.89
C LEU A 171 -29.34 -8.58 -33.65
N ILE A 172 -29.49 -7.40 -33.03
CA ILE A 172 -28.77 -7.04 -31.80
C ILE A 172 -29.04 -8.06 -30.69
N ALA A 173 -30.31 -8.47 -30.53
CA ALA A 173 -30.69 -9.49 -29.55
C ALA A 173 -30.00 -10.84 -29.82
N ALA A 174 -29.93 -11.27 -31.08
CA ALA A 174 -29.24 -12.50 -31.46
C ALA A 174 -27.72 -12.44 -31.19
N VAL A 175 -27.08 -11.29 -31.45
CA VAL A 175 -25.66 -11.07 -31.10
C VAL A 175 -25.46 -11.11 -29.58
N LYS A 176 -26.33 -10.44 -28.82
CA LYS A 176 -26.30 -10.42 -27.35
C LYS A 176 -26.47 -11.81 -26.76
N GLU A 177 -27.36 -12.62 -27.33
CA GLU A 177 -27.59 -14.00 -26.89
C GLU A 177 -26.33 -14.85 -27.01
N LEU A 178 -25.61 -14.76 -28.14
CA LEU A 178 -24.35 -15.49 -28.34
C LEU A 178 -23.18 -14.92 -27.54
N TYR A 179 -23.16 -13.61 -27.25
CA TYR A 179 -22.20 -13.05 -26.31
C TYR A 179 -22.35 -13.69 -24.92
N GLY A 180 -23.58 -14.05 -24.55
CA GLY A 180 -23.88 -14.79 -23.34
C GLY A 180 -23.91 -13.93 -22.07
N PRO A 181 -24.12 -14.55 -20.91
CA PRO A 181 -24.11 -13.84 -19.63
C PRO A 181 -22.72 -13.28 -19.34
N SER A 182 -22.66 -12.12 -18.68
CA SER A 182 -21.39 -11.50 -18.33
C SER A 182 -20.63 -12.35 -17.31
N GLU A 183 -19.67 -13.14 -17.79
CA GLU A 183 -18.69 -13.80 -16.91
C GLU A 183 -17.75 -12.76 -16.29
N SER A 184 -17.18 -13.05 -15.11
CA SER A 184 -16.43 -12.07 -14.31
C SER A 184 -15.16 -11.52 -14.96
N TYR A 185 -14.69 -12.13 -16.05
CA TYR A 185 -13.52 -11.69 -16.82
C TYR A 185 -13.86 -11.02 -18.16
N LEU A 186 -15.15 -10.93 -18.50
CA LEU A 186 -15.63 -10.25 -19.70
C LEU A 186 -16.29 -8.92 -19.35
N PRO A 187 -16.17 -7.90 -20.23
CA PRO A 187 -16.92 -6.66 -20.06
C PRO A 187 -18.42 -6.95 -20.07
N LYS A 188 -19.19 -6.16 -19.34
CA LYS A 188 -20.64 -6.29 -19.33
C LYS A 188 -21.19 -5.72 -20.62
N TRP A 189 -22.12 -6.44 -21.22
CA TRP A 189 -22.90 -5.91 -22.33
C TRP A 189 -23.61 -4.63 -21.89
N ASP A 190 -23.40 -3.52 -22.60
CA ASP A 190 -24.15 -2.28 -22.39
C ASP A 190 -25.17 -2.11 -23.52
N ASP A 191 -26.44 -2.20 -23.16
CA ASP A 191 -27.55 -1.99 -24.11
C ASP A 191 -27.55 -0.59 -24.72
N ASN A 192 -26.81 0.37 -24.17
CA ASN A 192 -26.71 1.74 -24.67
C ASN A 192 -25.47 2.01 -25.54
N ASN A 193 -24.59 1.03 -25.77
CA ASN A 193 -23.37 1.23 -26.54
C ASN A 193 -23.29 0.26 -27.73
N VAL A 194 -24.42 0.09 -28.43
CA VAL A 194 -24.52 -0.77 -29.62
C VAL A 194 -24.75 0.08 -30.86
N TYR A 195 -23.87 -0.06 -31.84
CA TYR A 195 -23.92 0.62 -33.14
C TYR A 195 -24.12 -0.41 -34.24
N VAL A 196 -25.03 -0.14 -35.16
CA VAL A 196 -25.32 -1.00 -36.31
C VAL A 196 -25.00 -0.25 -37.59
N THR A 197 -24.22 -0.90 -38.44
CA THR A 197 -23.74 -0.38 -39.72
C THR A 197 -23.96 -1.39 -40.83
N ILE A 198 -23.99 -0.94 -42.07
CA ILE A 198 -23.98 -1.78 -43.27
C ILE A 198 -22.96 -1.23 -44.26
N LYS A 199 -21.94 -2.03 -44.60
CA LYS A 199 -20.83 -1.58 -45.45
C LYS A 199 -20.17 -0.33 -44.88
N ASN A 200 -20.06 -0.25 -43.55
CA ASN A 200 -19.58 0.91 -42.78
C ASN A 200 -20.45 2.19 -42.90
N TYR A 201 -21.67 2.11 -43.43
CA TYR A 201 -22.65 3.20 -43.33
C TYR A 201 -23.54 2.97 -42.12
N GLU A 202 -23.71 4.01 -41.31
CA GLU A 202 -24.55 3.96 -40.13
C GLU A 202 -26.02 3.68 -40.47
N ILE A 203 -26.61 2.73 -39.74
CA ILE A 203 -28.05 2.49 -39.74
C ILE A 203 -28.66 3.13 -38.50
N GLY A 204 -28.02 2.95 -37.36
CA GLY A 204 -28.50 3.46 -36.07
C GLY A 204 -27.71 2.92 -34.88
N ASP A 205 -28.08 3.39 -33.70
CA ASP A 205 -27.41 3.10 -32.45
C ASP A 205 -28.39 3.07 -31.25
N THR A 206 -27.90 2.63 -30.09
CA THR A 206 -28.68 2.58 -28.84
C THR A 206 -28.28 3.60 -27.78
N THR A 207 -27.44 4.59 -28.10
CA THR A 207 -26.90 5.59 -27.13
C THR A 207 -27.97 6.39 -26.40
N SER A 208 -29.17 6.46 -26.97
CA SER A 208 -30.32 7.15 -26.39
C SER A 208 -31.18 6.31 -25.42
N GLY A 209 -30.80 5.07 -25.13
CA GLY A 209 -31.59 4.13 -24.32
C GLY A 209 -32.48 3.19 -25.14
N THR A 210 -32.75 3.54 -26.39
CA THR A 210 -33.45 2.71 -27.37
C THR A 210 -32.77 2.82 -28.73
N PHE A 211 -32.98 1.82 -29.59
CA PHE A 211 -32.44 1.86 -30.95
C PHE A 211 -33.07 2.98 -31.78
N LYS A 212 -32.25 3.95 -32.17
CA LYS A 212 -32.60 5.07 -33.04
C LYS A 212 -31.91 4.91 -34.38
N LEU A 213 -32.62 5.24 -35.45
CA LEU A 213 -32.03 5.27 -36.78
C LEU A 213 -31.22 6.55 -36.96
N ALA A 214 -30.13 6.50 -37.73
CA ALA A 214 -29.24 7.65 -37.97
C ALA A 214 -29.96 8.88 -38.57
N GLY A 215 -31.11 8.68 -39.22
CA GLY A 215 -31.94 9.74 -39.79
C GLY A 215 -32.97 10.34 -38.82
N GLU A 216 -33.18 9.75 -37.65
CA GLU A 216 -34.14 10.21 -36.65
C GLU A 216 -33.47 11.18 -35.67
N LYS A 217 -33.85 12.46 -35.73
CA LYS A 217 -33.47 13.46 -34.73
C LYS A 217 -34.55 13.62 -33.67
#